data_AF-A0A059LPR1-F1
#
_entry.id   AF-A0A059LPR1-F1
#
_cell.length_a   1.000
_cell.length_b   1.000
_cell.length_c   1.000
_cell.angle_alpha   90.00
_cell.angle_beta   90.00
_cell.angle_gamma   90.00
#
_symmetry.space_group_name_H-M   'P 1'
#
loop_
_entity.id
_entity.type
_entity.pdbx_description
1 polymer ?
#
loop_
_entity_poly.entity_id
_entity_poly.type
_entity_poly.pdbx_seq_one_letter_code
_entity_poly.pdbx_strand_id
1 'polypeptide(L)'
;MGPPALLARLESVLWRILNLVLSSLCLAARPWICSGRPEGGAVIFVCLVSVTIKLSPTPLSLTPHSLARLERRLVAAGKANLAELAQSVEEWERSVVRFGEAGLEAVESALSSVGPHNVADLTHRLASYGTDRLAEADAALHRAVANLLDAQWPIRRWPVYVFLGGAIACMFISSLCHLLGCCAEHIATRLWRFDYVGIAVLVVTSIVPPVYYVFFCHPTARAVYLAAASVLGAATVAVSLFPAFQHPDYYALRAGTFVALGAWGVIPLMHGWSLHFGEQAVGFAVGLECVMAAIYLAGAALYTLRVPERWKPGFFDVVGHSHQLFHVAVVVAACVHFKATHILLQWREGVGGCVAPGEKAFL
;
A
#
# COMPACT_ATOMS: atom_id res chain seq x y z
N MET A 1 -12.76 0.90 -20.09
CA MET A 1 -11.60 -0.01 -20.15
C MET A 1 -11.86 -1.17 -19.21
N GLY A 2 -11.88 -2.42 -19.71
CA GLY A 2 -12.40 -3.56 -18.95
C GLY A 2 -11.46 -4.13 -17.87
N PRO A 3 -11.99 -4.91 -16.91
CA PRO A 3 -11.26 -5.55 -15.82
C PRO A 3 -10.09 -6.49 -16.20
N PRO A 4 -10.00 -7.14 -17.39
CA PRO A 4 -8.90 -8.07 -17.67
C PRO A 4 -7.53 -7.40 -17.89
N ALA A 5 -7.48 -6.10 -18.22
CA ALA A 5 -6.21 -5.40 -18.48
C ALA A 5 -5.43 -5.06 -17.19
N LEU A 6 -6.14 -4.89 -16.06
CA LEU A 6 -5.53 -4.61 -14.75
C LEU A 6 -4.99 -5.89 -14.11
N LEU A 7 -5.70 -7.01 -14.27
CA LEU A 7 -5.26 -8.34 -13.86
C LEU A 7 -4.01 -8.79 -14.62
N ALA A 8 -3.98 -8.61 -15.94
CA ALA A 8 -2.81 -8.94 -16.76
C ALA A 8 -1.57 -8.09 -16.39
N ARG A 9 -1.75 -6.80 -16.07
CA ARG A 9 -0.66 -5.95 -15.57
C ARG A 9 -0.18 -6.37 -14.18
N LEU A 10 -1.09 -6.69 -13.25
CA LEU A 10 -0.74 -7.19 -11.92
C LEU A 10 -0.05 -8.55 -11.95
N GLU A 11 -0.50 -9.48 -12.80
CA GLU A 11 0.15 -10.77 -13.02
C GLU A 11 1.55 -10.60 -13.59
N SER A 12 1.75 -9.68 -14.54
CA SER A 12 3.08 -9.39 -15.10
C SER A 12 4.04 -8.79 -14.06
N VAL A 13 3.52 -7.99 -13.13
CA VAL A 13 4.29 -7.38 -12.04
C VAL A 13 4.60 -8.43 -10.97
N LEU A 14 3.65 -9.27 -10.59
CA LEU A 14 3.85 -10.39 -9.66
C LEU A 14 4.85 -11.41 -10.20
N TRP A 15 4.79 -11.75 -11.49
CA TRP A 15 5.77 -12.62 -12.14
C TRP A 15 7.16 -12.02 -12.19
N ARG A 16 7.27 -10.70 -12.40
CA ARG A 16 8.57 -9.99 -12.34
C ARG A 16 9.10 -9.94 -10.91
N ILE A 17 8.26 -9.69 -9.90
CA ILE A 17 8.62 -9.72 -8.48
C ILE A 17 9.11 -11.12 -8.08
N LEU A 18 8.38 -12.16 -8.46
CA LEU A 18 8.75 -13.55 -8.18
C LEU A 18 10.08 -13.92 -8.85
N ASN A 19 10.26 -13.58 -10.13
CA ASN A 19 11.53 -13.82 -10.83
C ASN A 19 12.70 -13.02 -10.25
N LEU A 20 12.49 -11.79 -9.77
CA LEU A 20 13.55 -10.96 -9.16
C LEU A 20 13.93 -11.44 -7.75
N VAL A 21 12.97 -11.93 -6.95
CA VAL A 21 13.24 -12.59 -5.67
C VAL A 21 14.02 -13.90 -5.89
N LEU A 22 13.61 -14.70 -6.88
CA LEU A 22 14.33 -15.92 -7.29
C LEU A 22 15.74 -15.61 -7.83
N SER A 23 15.91 -14.51 -8.56
CA SER A 23 17.23 -14.07 -9.08
C SER A 23 18.16 -13.57 -7.96
N SER A 24 17.61 -12.98 -6.90
CA SER A 24 18.36 -12.51 -5.72
C SER A 24 18.80 -13.67 -4.83
N LEU A 25 17.99 -14.73 -4.74
CA LEU A 25 18.36 -16.00 -4.09
C LEU A 25 19.52 -16.70 -4.81
N CYS A 26 19.66 -16.52 -6.13
CA CYS A 26 20.77 -17.05 -6.92
C CYS A 26 22.11 -16.32 -6.68
N LEU A 27 22.08 -15.05 -6.27
CA LEU A 27 23.28 -14.24 -6.00
C LEU A 27 23.86 -14.47 -4.60
N ALA A 28 23.09 -15.03 -3.66
CA ALA A 28 23.54 -15.42 -2.33
C ALA A 28 24.47 -16.66 -2.31
N ALA A 29 24.75 -17.26 -3.48
CA ALA A 29 25.51 -18.49 -3.62
C ALA A 29 27.06 -18.33 -3.60
N ARG A 30 27.61 -17.18 -3.16
CA ARG A 30 29.08 -17.02 -3.06
C ARG A 30 29.52 -16.28 -1.77
N PRO A 31 30.48 -16.82 -1.00
CA PRO A 31 30.98 -16.19 0.22
C PRO A 31 31.97 -15.08 -0.12
N TRP A 32 31.53 -13.83 -0.28
CA TRP A 32 32.41 -12.70 -0.67
C TRP A 32 32.26 -11.43 0.18
N ILE A 33 31.56 -11.48 1.32
CA ILE A 33 31.18 -10.27 2.08
C ILE A 33 32.17 -9.89 3.21
N CYS A 34 33.44 -10.28 3.07
CA CYS A 34 34.52 -9.51 3.69
C CYS A 34 35.05 -8.40 2.76
N SER A 35 34.45 -8.18 1.57
CA SER A 35 35.00 -7.27 0.54
C SER A 35 34.16 -6.03 0.16
N GLY A 36 33.14 -5.67 0.94
CA GLY A 36 32.61 -4.29 0.97
C GLY A 36 31.86 -3.78 -0.27
N ARG A 37 30.78 -4.46 -0.70
CA ARG A 37 29.76 -3.84 -1.57
C ARG A 37 28.33 -4.15 -1.11
N PRO A 38 27.40 -3.18 -1.16
CA PRO A 38 26.02 -3.38 -0.70
C PRO A 38 25.20 -4.20 -1.70
N GLU A 39 24.37 -5.13 -1.19
CA GLU A 39 23.54 -6.02 -1.99
C GLU A 39 22.26 -5.34 -2.56
N GLY A 40 21.84 -5.79 -3.75
CA GLY A 40 20.78 -5.18 -4.57
C GLY A 40 19.34 -5.26 -4.04
N GLY A 41 19.09 -5.95 -2.93
CA GLY A 41 17.75 -6.09 -2.34
C GLY A 41 17.13 -4.74 -1.93
N ALA A 42 17.94 -3.82 -1.40
CA ALA A 42 17.50 -2.48 -1.02
C ALA A 42 17.11 -1.61 -2.23
N VAL A 43 17.83 -1.72 -3.35
CA VAL A 43 17.59 -0.94 -4.57
C VAL A 43 16.32 -1.41 -5.29
N ILE A 44 16.11 -2.73 -5.35
CA ILE A 44 14.92 -3.34 -5.97
C ILE A 44 13.66 -2.97 -5.18
N PHE A 45 13.75 -2.97 -3.86
CA PHE A 45 12.64 -2.62 -3.00
C PHE A 45 12.32 -1.10 -3.03
N VAL A 46 13.33 -0.22 -3.08
CA VAL A 46 13.13 1.23 -3.31
C VAL A 46 12.48 1.52 -4.67
N CYS A 47 12.82 0.77 -5.72
CA CYS A 47 12.16 0.86 -7.03
C CYS A 47 10.70 0.39 -6.98
N LEU A 48 10.39 -0.70 -6.28
CA LEU A 48 9.02 -1.19 -6.08
C LEU A 48 8.16 -0.20 -5.27
N VAL A 49 8.74 0.42 -4.25
CA VAL A 49 8.13 1.48 -3.44
C VAL A 49 7.89 2.74 -4.28
N SER A 50 8.84 3.13 -5.12
CA SER A 50 8.69 4.31 -6.00
C SER A 50 7.58 4.12 -7.05
N VAL A 51 7.39 2.89 -7.56
CA VAL A 51 6.31 2.56 -8.50
C VAL A 51 4.95 2.44 -7.79
N THR A 52 4.91 2.03 -6.52
CA THR A 52 3.66 1.97 -5.72
C THR A 52 3.26 3.29 -5.07
N ILE A 53 4.15 4.29 -5.01
CA ILE A 53 3.85 5.63 -4.46
C ILE A 53 3.04 6.51 -5.42
N LYS A 54 3.09 6.27 -6.74
CA LYS A 54 2.25 6.97 -7.73
C LYS A 54 0.91 6.24 -7.96
N LEU A 55 0.07 6.22 -6.95
CA LEU A 55 -1.34 5.81 -7.12
C LEU A 55 -2.15 7.06 -7.50
N SER A 56 -2.76 7.08 -8.67
CA SER A 56 -3.75 8.11 -9.01
C SER A 56 -5.04 7.86 -8.23
N PRO A 57 -5.72 8.91 -7.72
CA PRO A 57 -7.00 8.72 -7.03
C PRO A 57 -8.02 8.08 -7.95
N THR A 58 -8.80 7.17 -7.39
CA THR A 58 -9.95 6.64 -8.10
C THR A 58 -11.02 7.72 -8.22
N PRO A 59 -11.69 7.80 -9.39
CA PRO A 59 -12.78 8.73 -9.59
C PRO A 59 -13.91 8.43 -8.58
N LEU A 60 -14.59 9.48 -8.15
CA LEU A 60 -15.67 9.40 -7.17
C LEU A 60 -16.81 8.55 -7.77
N SER A 61 -17.21 7.47 -7.10
CA SER A 61 -18.33 6.65 -7.56
C SER A 61 -19.64 7.30 -7.09
N LEU A 62 -20.32 7.97 -8.01
CA LEU A 62 -21.60 8.60 -7.72
C LEU A 62 -22.69 7.52 -7.56
N THR A 63 -23.06 7.22 -6.32
CA THR A 63 -24.23 6.40 -5.99
C THR A 63 -25.53 7.11 -6.39
N PRO A 64 -26.64 6.38 -6.65
CA PRO A 64 -27.93 6.99 -7.03
C PRO A 64 -28.40 8.08 -6.07
N HIS A 65 -28.15 7.89 -4.77
CA HIS A 65 -28.48 8.88 -3.74
C HIS A 65 -27.59 10.13 -3.82
N SER A 66 -26.29 9.96 -4.10
CA SER A 66 -25.37 11.09 -4.31
C SER A 66 -25.69 11.86 -5.59
N LEU A 67 -26.15 11.18 -6.65
CA LEU A 67 -26.68 11.82 -7.86
C LEU A 67 -27.93 12.66 -7.55
N ALA A 68 -28.88 12.13 -6.79
CA ALA A 68 -30.07 12.88 -6.37
C ALA A 68 -29.73 14.07 -5.46
N ARG A 69 -28.66 13.99 -4.66
CA ARG A 69 -28.15 15.11 -3.87
C ARG A 69 -27.46 16.16 -4.74
N LEU A 70 -26.64 15.71 -5.70
CA LEU A 70 -25.96 16.56 -6.68
C LEU A 70 -26.97 17.33 -7.50
N GLU A 71 -28.00 16.65 -8.03
CA GLU A 71 -29.08 17.26 -8.79
C GLU A 71 -29.81 18.32 -7.97
N ARG A 72 -30.21 18.01 -6.72
CA ARG A 72 -30.86 18.99 -5.84
C ARG A 72 -29.99 20.22 -5.56
N ARG A 73 -28.69 20.04 -5.36
CA ARG A 73 -27.75 21.16 -5.12
C ARG A 73 -27.45 21.95 -6.39
N LEU A 74 -27.31 21.30 -7.54
CA LEU A 74 -27.16 21.96 -8.83
C LEU A 74 -28.42 22.74 -9.22
N VAL A 75 -29.60 22.20 -8.94
CA VAL A 75 -30.87 22.91 -9.15
C VAL A 75 -31.00 24.10 -8.19
N ALA A 76 -30.59 23.95 -6.92
CA ALA A 76 -30.59 25.06 -5.96
C ALA A 76 -29.57 26.15 -6.32
N ALA A 77 -28.35 25.77 -6.70
CA ALA A 77 -27.29 26.70 -7.12
C ALA A 77 -27.62 27.36 -8.47
N GLY A 78 -28.14 26.60 -9.43
CA GLY A 78 -28.62 27.10 -10.71
C GLY A 78 -29.78 28.08 -10.54
N LYS A 79 -30.74 27.81 -9.65
CA LYS A 79 -31.82 28.75 -9.32
C LYS A 79 -31.32 30.04 -8.67
N ALA A 80 -30.22 30.00 -7.91
CA ALA A 80 -29.66 31.17 -7.26
C ALA A 80 -28.87 32.07 -8.24
N ASN A 81 -28.14 31.49 -9.19
CA ASN A 81 -27.12 32.21 -9.96
C ASN A 81 -27.26 32.08 -11.49
N LEU A 82 -28.49 32.03 -12.01
CA LEU A 82 -28.80 31.92 -13.46
C LEU A 82 -28.08 32.95 -14.36
N ALA A 83 -27.75 34.14 -13.84
CA ALA A 83 -27.02 35.18 -14.59
C ALA A 83 -25.48 34.99 -14.55
N GLU A 84 -24.92 34.54 -13.44
CA GLU A 84 -23.49 34.24 -13.30
C GLU A 84 -23.10 32.96 -14.07
N LEU A 85 -23.99 31.97 -14.11
CA LEU A 85 -23.73 30.71 -14.82
C LEU A 85 -23.57 30.92 -16.33
N ALA A 86 -24.35 31.84 -16.92
CA ALA A 86 -24.24 32.18 -18.33
C ALA A 86 -22.89 32.84 -18.66
N GLN A 87 -22.44 33.77 -17.82
CA GLN A 87 -21.11 34.39 -17.97
C GLN A 87 -19.97 33.38 -17.75
N SER A 88 -20.12 32.49 -16.77
CA SER A 88 -19.10 31.49 -16.44
C SER A 88 -18.95 30.41 -17.52
N VAL A 89 -20.04 30.03 -18.20
CA VAL A 89 -19.99 29.12 -19.36
C VAL A 89 -19.29 29.79 -20.55
N GLU A 90 -19.58 31.05 -20.83
CA GLU A 90 -18.95 31.81 -21.92
C GLU A 90 -17.47 32.13 -21.62
N GLU A 91 -17.09 32.27 -20.35
CA GLU A 91 -15.69 32.35 -19.91
C GLU A 91 -14.97 31.01 -19.97
N TRP A 92 -15.65 29.91 -19.58
CA TRP A 92 -15.10 28.55 -19.67
C TRP A 92 -14.84 28.16 -21.13
N GLU A 93 -15.78 28.44 -22.03
CA GLU A 93 -15.63 28.21 -23.47
C GLU A 93 -14.47 29.03 -24.04
N ARG A 94 -14.36 30.32 -23.68
CA ARG A 94 -13.20 31.16 -24.04
C ARG A 94 -11.88 30.68 -23.43
N SER A 95 -11.90 30.04 -22.26
CA SER A 95 -10.70 29.51 -21.61
C SER A 95 -10.27 28.18 -22.24
N VAL A 96 -11.20 27.34 -22.67
CA VAL A 96 -10.93 26.09 -23.40
C VAL A 96 -10.37 26.40 -24.80
N VAL A 97 -10.91 27.41 -25.49
CA VAL A 97 -10.40 27.86 -26.79
C VAL A 97 -9.00 28.45 -26.66
N ARG A 98 -8.77 29.37 -25.71
CA ARG A 98 -7.42 29.92 -25.43
C ARG A 98 -6.41 28.86 -25.01
N PHE A 99 -6.85 27.83 -24.29
CA PHE A 99 -6.01 26.71 -23.90
C PHE A 99 -5.62 25.83 -25.10
N GLY A 100 -6.54 25.65 -26.05
CA GLY A 100 -6.24 25.02 -27.35
C GLY A 100 -5.22 25.80 -28.16
N GLU A 101 -5.36 27.14 -28.22
CA GLU A 101 -4.45 28.03 -28.95
C GLU A 101 -3.06 28.10 -28.32
N ALA A 102 -2.96 28.24 -26.99
CA ALA A 102 -1.67 28.21 -26.28
C ALA A 102 -0.96 26.84 -26.37
N GLY A 103 -1.73 25.75 -26.47
CA GLY A 103 -1.22 24.41 -26.76
C GLY A 103 -0.64 24.32 -28.17
N LEU A 104 -1.31 24.94 -29.16
CA LEU A 104 -0.81 25.02 -30.54
C LEU A 104 0.46 25.87 -30.65
N GLU A 105 0.53 27.03 -29.99
CA GLU A 105 1.73 27.87 -30.00
C GLU A 105 2.94 27.18 -29.35
N ALA A 106 2.73 26.41 -28.27
CA ALA A 106 3.77 25.61 -27.64
C ALA A 106 4.26 24.47 -28.55
N VAL A 107 3.35 23.86 -29.33
CA VAL A 107 3.68 22.84 -30.35
C VAL A 107 4.49 23.46 -31.49
N GLU A 108 4.10 24.65 -31.96
CA GLU A 108 4.73 25.35 -33.09
C GLU A 108 6.11 25.93 -32.74
N SER A 109 6.27 26.45 -31.52
CA SER A 109 7.58 26.85 -30.95
C SER A 109 8.50 25.64 -30.75
N ALA A 110 7.95 24.48 -30.39
CA ALA A 110 8.73 23.26 -30.23
C ALA A 110 9.16 22.67 -31.59
N LEU A 111 8.28 22.69 -32.59
CA LEU A 111 8.55 22.23 -33.97
C LEU A 111 9.60 23.08 -34.67
N SER A 112 9.65 24.39 -34.42
CA SER A 112 10.64 25.31 -35.00
C SER A 112 12.05 25.17 -34.39
N SER A 113 12.20 24.46 -33.26
CA SER A 113 13.47 24.27 -32.56
C SER A 113 14.13 22.90 -32.81
N VAL A 114 13.49 22.00 -33.56
CA VAL A 114 13.86 20.58 -33.64
C VAL A 114 14.26 20.15 -35.05
N GLY A 115 15.52 19.71 -35.22
CA GLY A 115 15.99 19.01 -36.42
C GLY A 115 15.45 17.58 -36.53
N PRO A 116 15.52 16.94 -37.73
CA PRO A 116 14.78 15.73 -38.10
C PRO A 116 15.03 14.46 -37.25
N HIS A 117 15.96 14.47 -36.30
CA HIS A 117 16.24 13.34 -35.40
C HIS A 117 15.54 13.39 -34.03
N ASN A 118 14.80 14.45 -33.68
CA ASN A 118 14.16 14.60 -32.35
C ASN A 118 12.62 14.59 -32.37
N VAL A 119 11.98 14.28 -33.50
CA VAL A 119 10.51 14.32 -33.66
C VAL A 119 9.80 13.32 -32.74
N ALA A 120 10.42 12.16 -32.48
CA ALA A 120 9.87 11.13 -31.59
C ALA A 120 9.88 11.54 -30.10
N ASP A 121 10.94 12.23 -29.64
CA ASP A 121 11.00 12.76 -28.27
C ASP A 121 10.00 13.90 -28.08
N LEU A 122 9.84 14.75 -29.10
CA LEU A 122 8.89 15.85 -29.08
C LEU A 122 7.42 15.38 -29.07
N THR A 123 7.08 14.37 -29.89
CA THR A 123 5.74 13.77 -29.87
C THR A 123 5.46 13.08 -28.54
N HIS A 124 6.43 12.39 -27.95
CA HIS A 124 6.27 11.78 -26.63
C HIS A 124 6.06 12.83 -25.53
N ARG A 125 6.81 13.95 -25.56
CA ARG A 125 6.67 15.06 -24.61
C ARG A 125 5.33 15.80 -24.74
N LEU A 126 4.86 16.03 -25.96
CA LEU A 126 3.57 16.65 -26.23
C LEU A 126 2.41 15.73 -25.85
N ALA A 127 2.52 14.44 -26.12
CA ALA A 127 1.55 13.44 -25.67
C ALA A 127 1.50 13.37 -24.14
N SER A 128 2.66 13.34 -23.46
CA SER A 128 2.71 13.34 -22.00
C SER A 128 2.14 14.63 -21.40
N TYR A 129 2.43 15.78 -22.01
CA TYR A 129 1.92 17.08 -21.57
C TYR A 129 0.39 17.18 -21.71
N GLY A 130 -0.16 16.67 -22.81
CA GLY A 130 -1.60 16.57 -23.00
C GLY A 130 -2.28 15.64 -21.99
N THR A 131 -1.67 14.48 -21.70
CA THR A 131 -2.21 13.54 -20.71
C THR A 131 -2.15 14.06 -19.28
N ASP A 132 -1.09 14.77 -18.90
CA ASP A 132 -0.95 15.34 -17.56
C ASP A 132 -1.98 16.45 -17.33
N ARG A 133 -2.20 17.31 -18.34
CA ARG A 133 -3.22 18.37 -18.25
C ARG A 133 -4.66 17.83 -18.26
N LEU A 134 -4.92 16.75 -18.98
CA LEU A 134 -6.21 16.06 -18.92
C LEU A 134 -6.43 15.43 -17.53
N ALA A 135 -5.40 14.85 -16.92
CA ALA A 135 -5.48 14.32 -15.56
C ALA A 135 -5.69 15.44 -14.51
N GLU A 136 -5.06 16.60 -14.70
CA GLU A 136 -5.28 17.79 -13.86
C GLU A 136 -6.71 18.32 -13.98
N ALA A 137 -7.24 18.41 -15.19
CA ALA A 137 -8.62 18.84 -15.46
C ALA A 137 -9.64 17.86 -14.87
N ASP A 138 -9.43 16.55 -15.05
CA ASP A 138 -10.26 15.50 -14.45
C ASP A 138 -10.23 15.56 -12.92
N ALA A 139 -9.05 15.76 -12.32
CA ALA A 139 -8.92 15.95 -10.89
C ALA A 139 -9.61 17.23 -10.40
N ALA A 140 -9.54 18.33 -11.17
CA ALA A 140 -10.23 19.58 -10.84
C ALA A 140 -11.76 19.41 -10.85
N LEU A 141 -12.30 18.69 -11.84
CA LEU A 141 -13.71 18.35 -11.91
C LEU A 141 -14.16 17.52 -10.70
N HIS A 142 -13.41 16.47 -10.35
CA HIS A 142 -13.72 15.64 -9.20
C HIS A 142 -13.65 16.40 -7.87
N ARG A 143 -12.72 17.34 -7.70
CA ARG A 143 -12.69 18.24 -6.53
C ARG A 143 -13.93 19.13 -6.47
N ALA A 144 -14.36 19.68 -7.60
CA ALA A 144 -15.57 20.50 -7.65
C ALA A 144 -16.83 19.69 -7.27
N VAL A 145 -16.96 18.48 -7.81
CA VAL A 145 -18.06 17.55 -7.47
C VAL A 145 -18.01 17.15 -5.99
N ALA A 146 -16.82 16.85 -5.45
CA ALA A 146 -16.65 16.51 -4.04
C ALA A 146 -17.06 17.66 -3.11
N ASN A 147 -16.66 18.90 -3.43
CA ASN A 147 -17.06 20.09 -2.67
C ASN A 147 -18.58 20.30 -2.71
N LEU A 148 -19.21 20.09 -3.87
CA LEU A 148 -20.67 20.19 -3.98
C LEU A 148 -21.39 19.11 -3.16
N LEU A 149 -20.79 17.94 -2.99
CA LEU A 149 -21.37 16.81 -2.26
C LEU A 149 -21.01 16.75 -0.77
N ASP A 150 -20.18 17.69 -0.28
CA ASP A 150 -19.51 17.63 1.03
C ASP A 150 -18.77 16.30 1.25
N ALA A 151 -18.21 15.74 0.17
CA ALA A 151 -17.47 14.48 0.19
C ALA A 151 -16.02 14.71 0.62
N GLN A 152 -15.46 13.79 1.42
CA GLN A 152 -14.07 13.85 1.89
C GLN A 152 -13.13 13.22 0.86
N TRP A 153 -13.05 13.82 -0.33
CA TRP A 153 -12.19 13.37 -1.43
C TRP A 153 -11.13 14.43 -1.77
N PRO A 154 -9.86 14.05 -2.03
CA PRO A 154 -9.32 12.69 -2.01
C PRO A 154 -9.07 12.16 -0.58
N ILE A 155 -9.19 10.84 -0.41
CA ILE A 155 -8.89 10.17 0.85
C ILE A 155 -7.38 10.22 1.11
N ARG A 156 -6.99 10.47 2.38
CA ARG A 156 -5.58 10.54 2.77
C ARG A 156 -4.88 9.18 2.63
N ARG A 157 -3.69 9.17 2.01
CA ARG A 157 -2.90 7.95 1.70
C ARG A 157 -1.74 7.66 2.64
N TRP A 158 -1.46 8.56 3.58
CA TRP A 158 -0.41 8.36 4.59
C TRP A 158 -0.48 6.99 5.29
N PRO A 159 -1.65 6.35 5.55
CA PRO A 159 -1.68 5.04 6.18
C PRO A 159 -0.96 3.96 5.36
N VAL A 160 -1.08 4.03 4.02
CA VAL A 160 -0.40 3.10 3.10
C VAL A 160 1.12 3.32 3.17
N TYR A 161 1.56 4.58 3.22
CA TYR A 161 2.98 4.90 3.35
C TYR A 161 3.56 4.44 4.68
N VAL A 162 2.79 4.45 5.76
CA VAL A 162 3.21 3.90 7.06
C VAL A 162 3.45 2.39 6.97
N PHE A 163 2.52 1.64 6.38
CA PHE A 163 2.70 0.20 6.13
C PHE A 163 3.91 -0.08 5.24
N LEU A 164 4.01 0.61 4.10
CA LEU A 164 5.16 0.45 3.20
C LEU A 164 6.46 0.78 3.94
N GLY A 165 6.52 1.90 4.65
CA GLY A 165 7.62 2.31 5.53
C GLY A 165 8.08 1.19 6.47
N GLY A 166 7.14 0.59 7.19
CA GLY A 166 7.42 -0.52 8.11
C GLY A 166 7.89 -1.79 7.40
N ALA A 167 7.34 -2.11 6.23
CA ALA A 167 7.81 -3.22 5.40
C ALA A 167 9.24 -3.00 4.90
N ILE A 168 9.60 -1.78 4.48
CA ILE A 168 10.98 -1.42 4.12
C ILE A 168 11.89 -1.66 5.32
N ALA A 169 11.52 -1.12 6.48
CA ALA A 169 12.33 -1.18 7.68
C ALA A 169 12.56 -2.63 8.12
N CYS A 170 11.51 -3.46 8.10
CA CYS A 170 11.61 -4.88 8.41
C CYS A 170 12.59 -5.61 7.48
N MET A 171 12.42 -5.45 6.16
CA MET A 171 13.28 -6.11 5.17
C MET A 171 14.72 -5.62 5.23
N PHE A 172 14.91 -4.32 5.44
CA PHE A 172 16.22 -3.71 5.57
C PHE A 172 16.95 -4.22 6.81
N ILE A 173 16.28 -4.22 7.98
CA ILE A 173 16.85 -4.71 9.22
C ILE A 173 17.18 -6.20 9.09
N SER A 174 16.26 -7.02 8.56
CA SER A 174 16.50 -8.44 8.29
C SER A 174 17.75 -8.66 7.42
N SER A 175 17.84 -7.94 6.29
CA SER A 175 18.99 -8.01 5.39
C SER A 175 20.30 -7.65 6.09
N LEU A 176 20.30 -6.58 6.91
CA LEU A 176 21.47 -6.14 7.65
C LEU A 176 21.89 -7.16 8.72
N CYS A 177 20.94 -7.77 9.42
CA CYS A 177 21.19 -8.82 10.40
C CYS A 177 21.83 -10.05 9.75
N HIS A 178 21.32 -10.48 8.60
CA HIS A 178 21.90 -11.59 7.84
C HIS A 178 23.29 -11.27 7.26
N LEU A 179 23.48 -10.03 6.81
CA LEU A 179 24.75 -9.56 6.27
C LEU A 179 25.86 -9.51 7.32
N LEU A 180 25.54 -8.99 8.51
CA LEU A 180 26.51 -8.78 9.60
C LEU A 180 26.56 -9.93 10.61
N GLY A 181 25.70 -10.94 10.46
CA GLY A 181 25.56 -12.06 11.39
C GLY A 181 26.79 -12.98 11.48
N CYS A 182 27.70 -12.90 10.51
CA CYS A 182 28.95 -13.69 10.47
C CYS A 182 30.17 -13.01 11.12
N CYS A 183 30.05 -11.75 11.56
CA CYS A 183 31.22 -10.98 12.01
C CYS A 183 31.78 -11.45 13.37
N ALA A 184 30.98 -11.36 14.45
CA ALA A 184 31.39 -11.77 15.79
C ALA A 184 30.18 -12.19 16.63
N GLU A 185 30.31 -13.23 17.45
CA GLU A 185 29.20 -13.82 18.22
C GLU A 185 28.44 -12.81 19.11
N HIS A 186 29.17 -11.92 19.76
CA HIS A 186 28.58 -10.87 20.60
C HIS A 186 27.83 -9.79 19.80
N ILE A 187 28.24 -9.55 18.56
CA ILE A 187 27.59 -8.61 17.64
C ILE A 187 26.36 -9.29 17.02
N ALA A 188 26.50 -10.54 16.59
CA ALA A 188 25.43 -11.37 16.03
C ALA A 188 24.26 -11.53 17.01
N THR A 189 24.52 -11.89 18.27
CA THR A 189 23.48 -12.06 19.31
C THR A 189 22.68 -10.79 19.60
N ARG A 190 23.21 -9.60 19.32
CA ARG A 190 22.47 -8.33 19.39
C ARG A 190 21.73 -8.03 18.09
N LEU A 191 22.37 -8.25 16.94
CA LEU A 191 21.78 -8.06 15.62
C LEU A 191 20.50 -8.88 15.44
N TRP A 192 20.52 -10.17 15.79
CA TRP A 192 19.34 -11.04 15.66
C TRP A 192 18.12 -10.54 16.46
N ARG A 193 18.31 -9.72 17.50
CA ARG A 193 17.20 -9.10 18.25
C ARG A 193 16.51 -8.00 17.45
N PHE A 194 17.26 -7.27 16.63
CA PHE A 194 16.69 -6.24 15.77
C PHE A 194 15.83 -6.85 14.66
N ASP A 195 16.11 -8.07 14.21
CA ASP A 195 15.26 -8.77 13.25
C ASP A 195 13.83 -8.98 13.81
N TYR A 196 13.72 -9.38 15.09
CA TYR A 196 12.43 -9.43 15.79
C TYR A 196 11.75 -8.07 15.90
N VAL A 197 12.51 -6.99 16.10
CA VAL A 197 11.96 -5.62 16.08
C VAL A 197 11.41 -5.28 14.70
N GLY A 198 12.10 -5.66 13.62
CA GLY A 198 11.63 -5.50 12.25
C GLY A 198 10.25 -6.14 12.03
N ILE A 199 10.09 -7.40 12.47
CA ILE A 199 8.80 -8.11 12.41
C ILE A 199 7.72 -7.37 13.19
N ALA A 200 8.01 -6.95 14.43
CA ALA A 200 7.04 -6.23 15.26
C ALA A 200 6.60 -4.90 14.60
N VAL A 201 7.54 -4.15 14.03
CA VAL A 201 7.26 -2.90 13.30
C VAL A 201 6.39 -3.17 12.07
N LEU A 202 6.70 -4.21 11.28
CA LEU A 202 5.87 -4.59 10.14
C LEU A 202 4.43 -4.89 10.55
N VAL A 203 4.22 -5.68 11.62
CA VAL A 203 2.87 -6.04 12.08
C VAL A 203 2.10 -4.82 12.59
N VAL A 204 2.73 -3.91 13.35
CA VAL A 204 2.05 -2.70 13.84
C VAL A 204 1.66 -1.79 12.68
N THR A 205 2.59 -1.56 11.75
CA THR A 205 2.36 -0.65 10.63
C THR A 205 1.38 -1.21 9.60
N SER A 206 1.27 -2.52 9.43
CA SER A 206 0.26 -3.17 8.57
C SER A 206 -1.16 -3.06 9.11
N ILE A 207 -1.34 -2.92 10.43
CA ILE A 207 -2.67 -2.69 11.02
C ILE A 207 -3.20 -1.28 10.66
N VAL A 208 -2.31 -0.31 10.42
CA VAL A 208 -2.69 1.11 10.25
C VAL A 208 -3.64 1.34 9.07
N PRO A 209 -3.34 0.92 7.81
CA PRO A 209 -4.23 1.17 6.68
C PRO A 209 -5.61 0.50 6.78
N PRO A 210 -5.75 -0.82 7.03
CA PRO A 210 -7.07 -1.45 7.10
C PRO A 210 -7.93 -0.83 8.20
N VAL A 211 -7.37 -0.58 9.39
CA VAL A 211 -8.12 0.05 10.49
C VAL A 211 -8.50 1.49 10.12
N TYR A 212 -7.60 2.25 9.50
CA TYR A 212 -7.89 3.62 9.10
C TYR A 212 -9.02 3.70 8.07
N TYR A 213 -8.99 2.86 7.05
CA TYR A 213 -9.99 2.87 5.98
C TYR A 213 -11.30 2.23 6.43
N VAL A 214 -11.29 1.11 7.14
CA VAL A 214 -12.54 0.46 7.58
C VAL A 214 -13.26 1.29 8.65
N PHE A 215 -12.52 1.85 9.62
CA PHE A 215 -13.08 2.70 10.68
C PHE A 215 -12.97 4.20 10.36
N PHE A 216 -12.92 4.57 9.08
CA PHE A 216 -12.78 5.96 8.64
C PHE A 216 -13.82 6.90 9.29
N CYS A 217 -15.06 6.40 9.43
CA CYS A 217 -16.20 7.11 10.02
C CYS A 217 -16.41 6.87 11.52
N HIS A 218 -15.57 6.05 12.14
CA HIS A 218 -15.64 5.73 13.57
C HIS A 218 -14.31 6.10 14.24
N PRO A 219 -14.05 7.42 14.45
CA PRO A 219 -12.75 7.91 14.89
C PRO A 219 -12.33 7.34 16.26
N THR A 220 -13.28 7.12 17.17
CA THR A 220 -13.03 6.52 18.48
C THR A 220 -12.56 5.08 18.37
N ALA A 221 -13.28 4.23 17.62
CA ALA A 221 -12.89 2.84 17.41
C ALA A 221 -11.53 2.74 16.71
N ARG A 222 -11.30 3.56 15.67
CA ARG A 222 -10.02 3.68 14.99
C ARG A 222 -8.89 4.02 15.97
N ALA A 223 -9.07 5.04 16.80
CA ALA A 223 -8.05 5.46 17.77
C ALA A 223 -7.74 4.34 18.78
N VAL A 224 -8.76 3.67 19.32
CA VAL A 224 -8.58 2.56 20.27
C VAL A 224 -7.80 1.42 19.63
N TYR A 225 -8.16 1.00 18.42
CA TYR A 225 -7.48 -0.11 17.73
C TYR A 225 -6.02 0.20 17.41
N LEU A 226 -5.73 1.41 16.93
CA LEU A 226 -4.36 1.85 16.62
C LEU A 226 -3.52 2.05 17.88
N ALA A 227 -4.10 2.61 18.95
CA ALA A 227 -3.42 2.79 20.22
C ALA A 227 -3.06 1.43 20.85
N ALA A 228 -4.00 0.50 20.89
CA ALA A 228 -3.76 -0.85 21.39
C ALA A 228 -2.71 -1.61 20.58
N ALA A 229 -2.76 -1.53 19.24
CA ALA A 229 -1.73 -2.10 18.38
C ALA A 229 -0.35 -1.50 18.66
N SER A 230 -0.28 -0.17 18.87
CA SER A 230 0.96 0.53 19.20
C SER A 230 1.52 0.13 20.56
N VAL A 231 0.66 -0.02 21.58
CA VAL A 231 1.06 -0.47 22.93
C VAL A 231 1.55 -1.92 22.89
N LEU A 232 0.83 -2.83 22.24
CA LEU A 232 1.26 -4.23 22.06
C LEU A 232 2.56 -4.33 21.25
N GLY A 233 2.72 -3.50 20.23
CA GLY A 233 3.93 -3.37 19.44
C GLY A 233 5.12 -2.91 20.28
N ALA A 234 4.95 -1.84 21.06
CA ALA A 234 5.97 -1.33 21.96
C ALA A 234 6.36 -2.35 23.03
N ALA A 235 5.39 -3.07 23.59
CA ALA A 235 5.64 -4.16 24.53
C ALA A 235 6.45 -5.29 23.88
N THR A 236 6.08 -5.71 22.66
CA THR A 236 6.83 -6.72 21.89
C THR A 236 8.27 -6.27 21.65
N VAL A 237 8.49 -5.04 21.19
CA VAL A 237 9.83 -4.47 20.96
C VAL A 237 10.65 -4.41 22.25
N ALA A 238 10.04 -3.95 23.35
CA ALA A 238 10.70 -3.90 24.66
C ALA A 238 11.15 -5.30 25.09
N VAL A 239 10.24 -6.28 25.05
CA VAL A 239 10.52 -7.68 25.42
C VAL A 239 11.56 -8.32 24.50
N SER A 240 11.60 -7.95 23.21
CA SER A 240 12.64 -8.41 22.27
C SER A 240 14.02 -7.82 22.50
N LEU A 241 14.13 -6.56 22.95
CA LEU A 241 15.40 -5.84 23.07
C LEU A 241 16.02 -5.91 24.47
N PHE A 242 15.21 -5.81 25.53
CA PHE A 242 15.71 -5.70 26.89
C PHE A 242 16.48 -6.97 27.30
N PRO A 243 17.72 -6.84 27.81
CA PRO A 243 18.56 -7.97 28.20
C PRO A 243 17.90 -8.91 29.23
N ALA A 244 17.09 -8.36 30.14
CA ALA A 244 16.41 -9.12 31.18
C ALA A 244 15.49 -10.21 30.61
N PHE A 245 14.83 -9.95 29.48
CA PHE A 245 13.92 -10.90 28.83
C PHE A 245 14.63 -11.85 27.87
N GLN A 246 15.96 -11.83 27.82
CA GLN A 246 16.73 -12.72 26.95
C GLN A 246 16.99 -14.10 27.58
N HIS A 247 16.80 -14.21 28.91
CA HIS A 247 16.94 -15.46 29.63
C HIS A 247 15.97 -16.52 29.07
N PRO A 248 16.38 -17.80 28.97
CA PRO A 248 15.53 -18.87 28.44
C PRO A 248 14.14 -18.93 29.07
N ASP A 249 14.00 -18.65 30.37
CA ASP A 249 12.72 -18.70 31.09
C ASP A 249 11.66 -17.73 30.52
N TYR A 250 12.08 -16.64 29.87
CA TYR A 250 11.16 -15.67 29.27
C TYR A 250 10.79 -16.01 27.82
N TYR A 251 11.14 -17.19 27.30
CA TYR A 251 10.78 -17.57 25.93
C TYR A 251 9.26 -17.52 25.69
N ALA A 252 8.46 -18.00 26.65
CA ALA A 252 7.01 -18.02 26.56
C ALA A 252 6.43 -16.60 26.54
N LEU A 253 7.01 -15.69 27.33
CA LEU A 253 6.63 -14.27 27.32
C LEU A 253 6.92 -13.63 25.97
N ARG A 254 8.13 -13.83 25.41
CA ARG A 254 8.51 -13.31 24.09
C ARG A 254 7.59 -13.83 22.98
N ALA A 255 7.33 -15.14 22.96
CA ALA A 255 6.42 -15.73 21.99
C ALA A 255 4.98 -15.21 22.18
N GLY A 256 4.53 -15.12 23.43
CA GLY A 256 3.21 -14.62 23.80
C GLY A 256 2.96 -13.19 23.32
N THR A 257 3.94 -12.29 23.40
CA THR A 257 3.77 -10.92 22.89
C THR A 257 3.59 -10.87 21.37
N PHE A 258 4.33 -11.69 20.61
CA PHE A 258 4.13 -11.80 19.16
C PHE A 258 2.77 -12.40 18.79
N VAL A 259 2.34 -13.45 19.51
CA VAL A 259 1.03 -14.06 19.32
C VAL A 259 -0.08 -13.07 19.64
N ALA A 260 0.02 -12.34 20.76
CA ALA A 260 -0.96 -11.32 21.14
C ALA A 260 -1.03 -10.19 20.11
N LEU A 261 0.12 -9.72 19.61
CA LEU A 261 0.19 -8.69 18.59
C LEU A 261 -0.46 -9.14 17.27
N GLY A 262 -0.21 -10.39 16.83
CA GLY A 262 -0.85 -10.95 15.64
C GLY A 262 -2.36 -11.18 15.84
N ALA A 263 -2.76 -11.74 16.98
CA ALA A 263 -4.16 -12.00 17.32
C ALA A 263 -4.97 -10.71 17.46
N TRP A 264 -4.35 -9.61 17.89
CA TRP A 264 -4.99 -8.30 17.97
C TRP A 264 -5.59 -7.89 16.63
N GLY A 265 -4.95 -8.21 15.49
CA GLY A 265 -5.45 -7.89 14.16
C GLY A 265 -6.79 -8.54 13.81
N VAL A 266 -7.15 -9.66 14.45
CA VAL A 266 -8.41 -10.37 14.20
C VAL A 266 -9.62 -9.57 14.70
N ILE A 267 -9.49 -8.89 15.83
CA ILE A 267 -10.59 -8.14 16.45
C ILE A 267 -11.08 -6.99 15.57
N PRO A 268 -10.24 -6.03 15.11
CA PRO A 268 -10.67 -4.97 14.21
C PRO A 268 -11.07 -5.50 12.84
N LEU A 269 -10.51 -6.62 12.37
CA LEU A 269 -10.94 -7.25 11.12
C LEU A 269 -12.40 -7.72 11.23
N MET A 270 -12.75 -8.46 12.28
CA MET A 270 -14.10 -8.98 12.50
C MET A 270 -15.11 -7.86 12.79
N HIS A 271 -14.76 -6.88 13.63
CA HIS A 271 -15.63 -5.73 13.89
C HIS A 271 -15.79 -4.86 12.63
N GLY A 272 -14.72 -4.68 11.87
CA GLY A 272 -14.76 -3.96 10.60
C GLY A 272 -15.66 -4.64 9.57
N TRP A 273 -15.56 -5.96 9.46
CA TRP A 273 -16.43 -6.74 8.59
C TRP A 273 -17.90 -6.68 9.03
N SER A 274 -18.18 -6.77 10.33
CA SER A 274 -19.56 -6.72 10.82
C SER A 274 -20.23 -5.36 10.60
N LEU A 275 -19.46 -4.27 10.69
CA LEU A 275 -19.97 -2.91 10.43
C LEU A 275 -20.34 -2.67 8.96
N HIS A 276 -19.63 -3.30 8.03
CA HIS A 276 -19.81 -3.12 6.58
C HIS A 276 -20.24 -4.43 5.92
N PHE A 277 -21.05 -5.23 6.62
CA PHE A 277 -21.51 -6.51 6.11
C PHE A 277 -22.33 -6.32 4.83
N GLY A 278 -22.05 -7.12 3.79
CA GLY A 278 -22.66 -7.00 2.46
C GLY A 278 -21.91 -6.08 1.50
N GLU A 279 -20.95 -5.27 1.96
CA GLU A 279 -20.08 -4.50 1.08
C GLU A 279 -19.04 -5.40 0.41
N GLN A 280 -19.09 -5.49 -0.93
CA GLN A 280 -18.25 -6.40 -1.70
C GLN A 280 -16.76 -6.08 -1.56
N ALA A 281 -16.40 -4.78 -1.54
CA ALA A 281 -15.00 -4.37 -1.42
C ALA A 281 -14.40 -4.79 -0.06
N VAL A 282 -15.17 -4.64 1.02
CA VAL A 282 -14.75 -5.05 2.37
C VAL A 282 -14.67 -6.57 2.47
N GLY A 283 -15.66 -7.30 1.94
CA GLY A 283 -15.65 -8.76 1.92
C GLY A 283 -14.44 -9.33 1.18
N PHE A 284 -14.11 -8.77 0.01
CA PHE A 284 -12.93 -9.20 -0.77
C PHE A 284 -11.62 -8.86 -0.05
N ALA A 285 -11.52 -7.68 0.58
CA ALA A 285 -10.36 -7.32 1.40
C ALA A 285 -10.18 -8.28 2.58
N VAL A 286 -11.24 -8.63 3.31
CA VAL A 286 -11.21 -9.62 4.40
C VAL A 286 -10.74 -10.99 3.88
N GLY A 287 -11.23 -11.44 2.72
CA GLY A 287 -10.77 -12.67 2.09
C GLY A 287 -9.27 -12.66 1.80
N LEU A 288 -8.73 -11.55 1.29
CA LEU A 288 -7.29 -11.38 1.08
C LEU A 288 -6.50 -11.36 2.40
N GLU A 289 -7.01 -10.75 3.46
CA GLU A 289 -6.37 -10.80 4.79
C GLU A 289 -6.33 -12.23 5.34
N CYS A 290 -7.37 -13.04 5.11
CA CYS A 290 -7.35 -14.47 5.45
C CYS A 290 -6.29 -15.25 4.65
N VAL A 291 -6.15 -14.96 3.35
CA VAL A 291 -5.10 -15.54 2.50
C VAL A 291 -3.71 -15.13 3.00
N MET A 292 -3.51 -13.85 3.32
CA MET A 292 -2.27 -13.35 3.93
C MET A 292 -1.95 -14.11 5.22
N ALA A 293 -2.92 -14.25 6.13
CA ALA A 293 -2.73 -14.97 7.38
C ALA A 293 -2.34 -16.44 7.15
N ALA A 294 -2.96 -17.12 6.18
CA ALA A 294 -2.62 -18.49 5.82
C ALA A 294 -1.17 -18.59 5.28
N ILE A 295 -0.73 -17.65 4.45
CA ILE A 295 0.64 -17.59 3.93
C ILE A 295 1.65 -17.38 5.06
N TYR A 296 1.36 -16.46 5.99
CA TYR A 296 2.23 -16.24 7.16
C TYR A 296 2.34 -17.49 8.04
N LEU A 297 1.22 -18.14 8.35
CA LEU A 297 1.20 -19.37 9.15
C LEU A 297 1.94 -20.51 8.45
N ALA A 298 1.75 -20.68 7.13
CA ALA A 298 2.47 -21.67 6.35
C ALA A 298 3.98 -21.40 6.32
N GLY A 299 4.39 -20.15 6.08
CA GLY A 299 5.80 -19.76 6.10
C GLY A 299 6.44 -19.99 7.49
N ALA A 300 5.75 -19.60 8.56
CA ALA A 300 6.20 -19.83 9.92
C ALA A 300 6.29 -21.34 10.25
N ALA A 301 5.35 -22.15 9.76
CA ALA A 301 5.40 -23.60 9.91
C ALA A 301 6.61 -24.19 9.18
N LEU A 302 6.89 -23.78 7.94
CA LEU A 302 8.08 -24.22 7.19
C LEU A 302 9.37 -23.88 7.95
N TYR A 303 9.50 -22.64 8.42
CA TYR A 303 10.63 -22.17 9.21
C TYR A 303 10.84 -22.98 10.49
N THR A 304 9.78 -23.13 11.29
CA THR A 304 9.86 -23.81 12.60
C THR A 304 10.12 -25.31 12.46
N LEU A 305 9.52 -25.96 11.44
CA LEU A 305 9.70 -27.38 11.17
C LEU A 305 11.00 -27.69 10.41
N ARG A 306 11.71 -26.67 9.93
CA ARG A 306 12.94 -26.77 9.11
C ARG A 306 12.73 -27.60 7.84
N VAL A 307 11.60 -27.38 7.16
CA VAL A 307 11.24 -28.09 5.93
C VAL A 307 11.52 -27.17 4.74
N PRO A 308 12.15 -27.67 3.66
CA PRO A 308 12.42 -29.07 3.32
C PRO A 308 13.80 -29.62 3.72
N GLU A 309 14.71 -28.82 4.28
CA GLU A 309 16.08 -29.25 4.60
C GLU A 309 16.15 -30.42 5.59
N ARG A 310 15.15 -30.56 6.46
CA ARG A 310 14.97 -31.72 7.33
C ARG A 310 14.78 -33.02 6.57
N TRP A 311 14.16 -32.98 5.38
CA TRP A 311 13.88 -34.17 4.57
C TRP A 311 15.07 -34.60 3.72
N LYS A 312 15.90 -33.65 3.29
CA LYS A 312 17.09 -33.94 2.49
C LYS A 312 18.27 -33.06 2.92
N PRO A 313 18.96 -33.41 4.02
CA PRO A 313 20.14 -32.69 4.50
C PRO A 313 21.21 -32.58 3.40
N GLY A 314 21.88 -31.44 3.29
CA GLY A 314 22.92 -31.19 2.29
C GLY A 314 22.41 -30.73 0.91
N PHE A 315 21.13 -30.91 0.60
CA PHE A 315 20.59 -30.54 -0.73
C PHE A 315 20.09 -29.10 -0.80
N PHE A 316 19.56 -28.58 0.30
CA PHE A 316 18.98 -27.24 0.38
C PHE A 316 19.91 -26.20 1.03
N ASP A 317 21.21 -26.52 1.17
CA ASP A 317 22.17 -25.70 1.92
C ASP A 317 22.37 -24.29 1.34
N VAL A 318 22.15 -24.13 0.03
CA VAL A 318 22.34 -22.84 -0.67
C VAL A 318 21.00 -22.22 -1.09
N VAL A 319 20.06 -23.03 -1.61
CA VAL A 319 18.78 -22.55 -2.14
C VAL A 319 17.64 -23.43 -1.64
N GLY A 320 16.53 -22.80 -1.27
CA GLY A 320 15.27 -23.46 -0.96
C GLY A 320 15.16 -24.01 0.46
N HIS A 321 16.07 -23.66 1.37
CA HIS A 321 15.91 -23.98 2.78
C HIS A 321 14.76 -23.17 3.42
N SER A 322 14.20 -23.67 4.51
CA SER A 322 13.03 -23.14 5.18
C SER A 322 13.08 -21.63 5.45
N HIS A 323 14.23 -21.12 5.88
CA HIS A 323 14.41 -19.70 6.16
C HIS A 323 14.28 -18.81 4.91
N GLN A 324 14.75 -19.26 3.74
CA GLN A 324 14.52 -18.55 2.48
C GLN A 324 13.03 -18.59 2.10
N LEU A 325 12.39 -19.76 2.24
CA LEU A 325 10.96 -19.91 1.97
C LEU A 325 10.10 -19.05 2.89
N PHE A 326 10.52 -18.88 4.14
CA PHE A 326 9.89 -17.96 5.09
C PHE A 326 9.96 -16.51 4.62
N HIS A 327 11.14 -16.02 4.23
CA HIS A 327 11.26 -14.66 3.69
C HIS A 327 10.40 -14.44 2.44
N VAL A 328 10.36 -15.43 1.54
CA VAL A 328 9.46 -15.39 0.37
C VAL A 328 8.00 -15.29 0.81
N ALA A 329 7.56 -16.09 1.79
CA ALA A 329 6.20 -16.03 2.32
C ALA A 329 5.88 -14.64 2.92
N VAL A 330 6.81 -14.03 3.66
CA VAL A 330 6.64 -12.67 4.22
C VAL A 330 6.43 -11.64 3.11
N VAL A 331 7.22 -11.68 2.03
CA VAL A 331 7.07 -10.76 0.89
C VAL A 331 5.72 -10.96 0.19
N VAL A 332 5.36 -12.20 -0.13
CA VAL A 332 4.11 -12.51 -0.82
C VAL A 332 2.91 -12.09 0.03
N ALA A 333 2.93 -12.39 1.34
CA ALA A 333 1.90 -11.96 2.28
C ALA A 333 1.78 -10.43 2.31
N ALA A 334 2.89 -9.69 2.38
CA ALA A 334 2.88 -8.23 2.34
C ALA A 334 2.28 -7.68 1.02
N CYS A 335 2.50 -8.34 -0.12
CA CYS A 335 1.86 -7.96 -1.39
C CYS A 335 0.34 -8.22 -1.38
N VAL A 336 -0.10 -9.35 -0.82
CA VAL A 336 -1.53 -9.67 -0.66
C VAL A 336 -2.21 -8.63 0.25
N HIS A 337 -1.56 -8.29 1.36
CA HIS A 337 -2.01 -7.27 2.29
C HIS A 337 -2.09 -5.88 1.63
N PHE A 338 -1.08 -5.50 0.86
CA PHE A 338 -1.09 -4.25 0.10
C PHE A 338 -2.29 -4.20 -0.86
N LYS A 339 -2.60 -5.31 -1.52
CA LYS A 339 -3.77 -5.41 -2.41
C LYS A 339 -5.08 -5.22 -1.63
N ALA A 340 -5.24 -5.87 -0.49
CA ALA A 340 -6.40 -5.70 0.39
C ALA A 340 -6.58 -4.24 0.82
N THR A 341 -5.49 -3.63 1.32
CA THR A 341 -5.43 -2.22 1.70
C THR A 341 -5.79 -1.28 0.55
N HIS A 342 -5.29 -1.55 -0.66
CA HIS A 342 -5.58 -0.74 -1.83
C HIS A 342 -7.06 -0.80 -2.21
N ILE A 343 -7.69 -1.97 -2.11
CA ILE A 343 -9.12 -2.13 -2.34
C ILE A 343 -9.93 -1.31 -1.34
N LEU A 344 -9.55 -1.32 -0.06
CA LEU A 344 -10.20 -0.51 0.97
C LEU A 344 -10.02 1.00 0.73
N LEU A 345 -8.84 1.44 0.29
CA LEU A 345 -8.60 2.82 -0.12
C LEU A 345 -9.49 3.22 -1.30
N GLN A 346 -9.53 2.41 -2.37
CA GLN A 346 -10.34 2.68 -3.55
C GLN A 346 -11.83 2.71 -3.23
N TRP A 347 -12.29 1.79 -2.36
CA TRP A 347 -13.65 1.81 -1.86
C TRP A 347 -13.97 3.13 -1.14
N ARG A 348 -13.07 3.59 -0.25
CA ARG A 348 -13.25 4.87 0.45
C ARG A 348 -13.20 6.09 -0.47
N GLU A 349 -12.31 6.09 -1.46
CA GLU A 349 -12.27 7.13 -2.49
C GLU A 349 -13.57 7.12 -3.31
N GLY A 350 -14.09 5.94 -3.66
CA GLY A 350 -15.35 5.78 -4.39
C GLY A 350 -16.56 6.33 -3.63
N VAL A 351 -16.73 5.97 -2.35
CA VAL A 351 -17.89 6.40 -1.55
C VAL A 351 -17.82 7.86 -1.06
N GLY A 352 -16.67 8.53 -1.20
CA GLY A 352 -16.52 9.95 -0.83
C GLY A 352 -16.43 10.20 0.68
N GLY A 353 -15.94 9.24 1.46
CA GLY A 353 -15.74 9.39 2.91
C GLY A 353 -16.89 8.82 3.75
N CYS A 354 -17.54 9.66 4.56
CA CYS A 354 -18.58 9.26 5.50
C CYS A 354 -19.96 9.74 5.07
N VAL A 355 -20.95 8.86 5.13
CA VAL A 355 -22.36 9.25 5.00
C VAL A 355 -22.73 10.10 6.21
N ALA A 356 -23.37 11.25 5.97
CA ALA A 356 -23.72 12.20 7.04
C ALA A 356 -24.65 11.54 8.09
N PRO A 357 -24.49 11.85 9.40
CA PRO A 357 -25.38 11.36 10.44
C PRO A 357 -26.79 11.95 10.22
N GLY A 358 -27.74 11.11 9.82
CA GLY A 358 -29.14 11.52 9.56
C GLY A 358 -29.81 10.75 8.41
N GLU A 359 -29.04 10.13 7.53
CA GLU A 359 -29.56 9.32 6.42
C GLU A 359 -29.24 7.84 6.59
N LYS A 360 -29.65 7.25 7.73
CA LYS A 360 -30.07 5.85 7.68
C LYS A 360 -31.41 5.82 6.93
N ALA A 361 -31.35 5.93 5.60
CA ALA A 361 -32.49 5.56 4.78
C ALA A 361 -32.68 4.07 4.98
N PHE A 362 -33.82 3.70 5.54
CA PHE A 362 -34.36 2.36 5.50
C PHE A 362 -34.11 1.75 4.12
N LEU A 363 -33.26 0.73 4.04
CA LEU A 363 -33.42 -0.46 3.22
C LEU A 363 -32.66 -1.61 3.89
#